data_AF-A0AA96MVH6-F1
#
_entry.id   AF-A0AA96MVH6-F1
#
_cell.length_a   1.000
_cell.length_b   1.000
_cell.length_c   1.000
_cell.angle_alpha   90.00
_cell.angle_beta   90.00
_cell.angle_gamma   90.00
#
_symmetry.space_group_name_H-M   'P 1'
#
loop_
_entity.id
_entity.type
_entity.pdbx_description
1 polymer ?
#
loop_
_entity_poly.entity_id
_entity_poly.type
_entity_poly.pdbx_seq_one_letter_code
_entity_poly.pdbx_strand_id
1 'polypeptide(L)'
;MSMLHGLKDIETVISNKRKIGGAAEAAMLKLTSGEVFHHPVFTNIDKSKGQYVSLCFIDVEGMNVCIHVDQIAIMKGLKYKLICQLNNERVKQLMLTDTLQYLQRLCELNDGFVTPTFKKEALVLVRDISVKELEKENVILPFSIDDNLIQFNRKFA
;
A
#
# COMPACT_ATOMS: atom_id res chain seq x y z
N MET A 1 -23.06 -10.48 -2.56
CA MET A 1 -22.75 -9.56 -1.44
C MET A 1 -21.25 -9.39 -1.16
N SER A 2 -20.38 -10.38 -1.37
CA SER A 2 -18.93 -10.26 -1.03
C SER A 2 -18.11 -9.29 -1.87
N MET A 3 -18.41 -9.11 -3.17
CA MET A 3 -17.61 -8.27 -4.07
C MET A 3 -17.70 -6.78 -3.74
N LEU A 4 -18.89 -6.29 -3.35
CA LEU A 4 -19.09 -4.88 -2.98
C LEU A 4 -18.26 -4.50 -1.74
N HIS A 5 -18.13 -5.41 -0.78
CA HIS A 5 -17.24 -5.21 0.37
C HIS A 5 -15.78 -5.14 -0.07
N GLY A 6 -15.33 -6.03 -0.96
CA GLY A 6 -13.96 -5.98 -1.49
C GLY A 6 -13.62 -4.68 -2.21
N LEU A 7 -14.54 -4.16 -3.04
CA LEU A 7 -14.34 -2.87 -3.73
C LEU A 7 -14.27 -1.69 -2.75
N LYS A 8 -15.09 -1.71 -1.69
CA LYS A 8 -15.07 -0.70 -0.63
C LYS A 8 -13.78 -0.77 0.20
N ASP A 9 -13.28 -1.97 0.48
CA ASP A 9 -12.01 -2.15 1.18
C ASP A 9 -10.85 -1.59 0.36
N ILE A 10 -10.83 -1.86 -0.96
CA ILE A 10 -9.86 -1.29 -1.90
C ILE A 10 -9.93 0.24 -1.89
N GLU A 11 -11.12 0.83 -2.05
CA GLU A 11 -11.32 2.28 -1.99
C GLU A 11 -10.80 2.87 -0.67
N THR A 12 -11.09 2.21 0.44
CA THR A 12 -10.68 2.67 1.78
C THR A 12 -9.16 2.71 1.88
N VAL A 13 -8.46 1.69 1.38
CA VAL A 13 -6.99 1.68 1.38
C VAL A 13 -6.44 2.78 0.48
N ILE A 14 -6.94 2.91 -0.76
CA ILE A 14 -6.46 3.90 -1.73
C ILE A 14 -6.67 5.33 -1.20
N SER A 15 -7.87 5.64 -0.71
CA SER A 15 -8.22 6.97 -0.19
C SER A 15 -7.45 7.36 1.09
N ASN A 16 -6.99 6.37 1.87
CA ASN A 16 -6.26 6.60 3.12
C ASN A 16 -4.75 6.32 3.01
N LYS A 17 -4.20 6.05 1.81
CA LYS A 17 -2.78 5.68 1.62
C LYS A 17 -1.81 6.61 2.36
N ARG A 18 -2.03 7.93 2.34
CA ARG A 18 -1.20 8.92 3.05
C ARG A 18 -1.21 8.79 4.58
N LYS A 19 -2.30 8.25 5.17
CA LYS A 19 -2.47 8.15 6.63
C LYS A 19 -2.03 6.80 7.18
N ILE A 20 -2.34 5.71 6.46
CA ILE A 20 -2.11 4.36 6.96
C ILE A 20 -0.88 3.69 6.34
N GLY A 21 -0.44 4.16 5.17
CA GLY A 21 0.57 3.49 4.35
C GLY A 21 -0.01 2.30 3.58
N GLY A 22 0.88 1.47 3.05
CA GLY A 22 0.57 0.17 2.48
C GLY A 22 -0.22 0.21 1.18
N ALA A 23 -0.75 -0.97 0.82
CA ALA A 23 -1.58 -1.16 -0.35
C ALA A 23 -2.59 -2.30 -0.15
N ALA A 24 -3.60 -2.34 -1.03
CA ALA A 24 -4.53 -3.44 -1.12
C ALA A 24 -3.99 -4.46 -2.12
N GLU A 25 -3.72 -5.68 -1.66
CA GLU A 25 -3.24 -6.78 -2.50
C GLU A 25 -4.19 -7.97 -2.37
N ALA A 26 -4.55 -8.59 -3.50
CA ALA A 26 -5.25 -9.87 -3.50
C ALA A 26 -4.27 -11.03 -3.68
N ALA A 27 -4.62 -12.23 -3.21
CA ALA A 27 -3.84 -13.42 -3.55
C ALA A 27 -4.02 -13.77 -5.04
N MET A 28 -5.22 -13.57 -5.57
CA MET A 28 -5.55 -13.82 -6.97
C MET A 28 -6.75 -12.98 -7.42
N LEU A 29 -6.70 -12.49 -8.65
CA LEU A 29 -7.80 -11.90 -9.40
C LEU A 29 -7.97 -12.67 -10.71
N LYS A 30 -9.18 -13.19 -10.96
CA LYS A 30 -9.54 -13.84 -12.22
C LYS A 30 -10.59 -13.02 -12.94
N LEU A 31 -10.36 -12.77 -14.22
CA LEU A 31 -11.30 -12.07 -15.09
C LEU A 31 -12.30 -13.03 -15.74
N THR A 32 -13.40 -12.49 -16.25
CA THR A 32 -14.40 -13.23 -17.04
C THR A 32 -13.82 -13.74 -18.37
N SER A 33 -12.78 -13.10 -18.90
CA SER A 33 -11.99 -13.59 -20.03
C SER A 33 -11.24 -14.90 -19.74
N GLY A 34 -11.03 -15.21 -18.46
CA GLY A 34 -10.22 -16.35 -18.01
C GLY A 34 -8.81 -15.99 -17.58
N GLU A 35 -8.35 -14.75 -17.84
CA GLU A 35 -7.05 -14.25 -17.37
C GLU A 35 -6.97 -14.29 -15.83
N VAL A 36 -5.79 -14.66 -15.32
CA VAL A 36 -5.53 -14.81 -13.88
C VAL A 36 -4.31 -14.00 -13.51
N PHE A 37 -4.49 -13.08 -12.59
CA PHE A 37 -3.43 -12.25 -12.00
C PHE A 37 -3.17 -12.73 -10.58
N HIS A 38 -1.91 -13.06 -10.30
CA HIS A 38 -1.44 -13.37 -8.96
C HIS A 38 -0.89 -12.11 -8.30
N HIS A 39 -1.15 -11.95 -7.00
CA HIS A 39 -0.67 -10.78 -6.24
C HIS A 39 -0.89 -9.42 -6.92
N PRO A 40 -2.08 -9.14 -7.51
CA PRO A 40 -2.34 -7.81 -8.05
C PRO A 40 -2.43 -6.81 -6.89
N VAL A 41 -1.79 -5.67 -7.06
CA VAL A 41 -1.85 -4.55 -6.11
C VAL A 41 -2.72 -3.45 -6.70
N PHE A 42 -3.82 -3.12 -6.02
CA PHE A 42 -4.79 -2.16 -6.50
C PHE A 42 -4.31 -0.73 -6.29
N THR A 43 -4.36 0.07 -7.35
CA THR A 43 -3.82 1.44 -7.39
C THR A 43 -4.90 2.50 -7.54
N ASN A 44 -6.01 2.18 -8.23
CA ASN A 44 -7.14 3.08 -8.38
C ASN A 44 -8.47 2.34 -8.44
N ILE A 45 -9.54 2.99 -8.01
CA ILE A 45 -10.92 2.54 -8.19
C ILE A 45 -11.81 3.75 -8.47
N ASP A 46 -12.54 3.70 -9.59
CA ASP A 46 -13.35 4.83 -10.03
C ASP A 46 -14.83 4.59 -9.77
N LYS A 47 -15.52 5.68 -9.41
CA LYS A 47 -16.97 5.69 -9.25
C LYS A 47 -17.62 6.65 -10.24
N SER A 48 -18.75 6.24 -10.81
CA SER A 48 -19.65 7.10 -11.55
C SER A 48 -21.04 7.02 -10.94
N LYS A 49 -21.64 8.18 -10.63
CA LYS A 49 -22.97 8.28 -10.00
C LYS A 49 -23.14 7.39 -8.75
N GLY A 50 -22.07 7.27 -7.96
CA GLY A 50 -22.06 6.46 -6.73
C GLY A 50 -21.84 4.95 -6.93
N GLN A 51 -21.67 4.47 -8.16
CA GLN A 51 -21.40 3.07 -8.47
C GLN A 51 -19.94 2.88 -8.89
N TYR A 52 -19.32 1.78 -8.47
CA TYR A 52 -17.98 1.41 -8.94
C TYR A 52 -18.03 1.05 -10.42
N VAL A 53 -17.09 1.58 -11.21
CA VAL A 53 -17.04 1.40 -12.67
C VAL A 53 -15.78 0.66 -13.09
N SER A 54 -14.61 1.18 -12.70
CA SER A 54 -13.31 0.63 -13.06
C SER A 54 -12.43 0.40 -11.86
N LEU A 55 -11.53 -0.56 -12.00
CA LEU A 55 -10.50 -0.90 -11.04
C LEU A 55 -9.18 -1.02 -11.79
N CYS A 56 -8.15 -0.34 -11.28
CA CYS A 56 -6.79 -0.44 -11.78
C CYS A 56 -5.89 -1.11 -10.76
N PHE A 57 -4.98 -1.94 -11.25
CA PHE A 57 -4.00 -2.65 -10.45
C PHE A 57 -2.69 -2.83 -11.22
N ILE A 58 -1.62 -3.11 -10.48
CA ILE A 58 -0.34 -3.52 -11.05
C ILE A 58 -0.20 -5.03 -10.87
N ASP A 59 0.14 -5.73 -11.95
CA ASP A 59 0.40 -7.17 -11.92
C ASP A 59 1.84 -7.50 -11.48
N VAL A 60 2.19 -8.80 -11.45
CA VAL A 60 3.54 -9.24 -11.07
C VAL A 60 4.62 -8.83 -12.07
N GLU A 61 4.24 -8.53 -13.32
CA GLU A 61 5.13 -8.01 -14.35
C GLU A 61 5.24 -6.49 -14.26
N GLY A 62 4.61 -5.84 -13.29
CA GLY A 62 4.66 -4.39 -13.14
C GLY A 62 3.79 -3.65 -14.17
N MET A 63 2.94 -4.36 -14.92
CA MET A 63 2.03 -3.74 -15.87
C MET A 63 0.83 -3.15 -15.15
N ASN A 64 0.47 -1.91 -15.50
CA ASN A 64 -0.77 -1.30 -15.05
C ASN A 64 -1.93 -1.82 -15.90
N VAL A 65 -2.87 -2.49 -15.26
CA VAL A 65 -4.07 -3.05 -15.87
C VAL A 65 -5.28 -2.34 -15.31
N CYS A 66 -6.14 -1.81 -16.18
CA CYS A 66 -7.42 -1.20 -15.81
C CYS A 66 -8.56 -1.98 -16.46
N ILE A 67 -9.51 -2.41 -15.64
CA ILE A 67 -10.65 -3.22 -16.07
C ILE A 67 -11.96 -2.58 -15.59
N HIS A 68 -13.05 -2.92 -16.27
CA HIS A 68 -14.38 -2.68 -15.73
C HIS A 68 -14.66 -3.67 -14.58
N VAL A 69 -15.35 -3.24 -13.52
CA VAL A 69 -15.61 -4.11 -12.35
C VAL A 69 -16.41 -5.37 -12.71
N ASP A 70 -17.28 -5.30 -13.73
CA ASP A 70 -18.05 -6.45 -14.21
C ASP A 70 -17.18 -7.53 -14.90
N GLN A 71 -15.93 -7.20 -15.26
CA GLN A 71 -14.98 -8.18 -15.79
C GLN A 71 -14.37 -9.04 -14.68
N ILE A 72 -14.61 -8.73 -13.40
CA ILE A 72 -14.10 -9.52 -12.28
C ILE A 72 -14.96 -10.76 -12.12
N ALA A 73 -14.41 -11.93 -12.45
CA ALA A 73 -15.05 -13.21 -12.17
C ALA A 73 -14.84 -13.62 -10.71
N ILE A 74 -13.61 -13.57 -10.22
CA ILE A 74 -13.24 -14.00 -8.87
C ILE A 74 -12.12 -13.12 -8.32
N MET A 75 -12.24 -12.68 -7.06
CA MET A 75 -11.15 -12.09 -6.30
C MET A 75 -10.97 -12.85 -4.98
N LYS A 76 -9.76 -13.33 -4.70
CA LYS A 76 -9.45 -14.12 -3.50
C LYS A 76 -8.35 -13.47 -2.67
N GLY A 77 -8.53 -13.53 -1.35
CA GLY A 77 -7.48 -13.16 -0.40
C GLY A 77 -7.10 -11.68 -0.43
N LEU A 78 -8.04 -10.78 -0.76
CA LEU A 78 -7.86 -9.35 -0.64
C LEU A 78 -7.51 -8.98 0.80
N LYS A 79 -6.38 -8.28 0.98
CA LYS A 79 -5.91 -7.81 2.28
C LYS A 79 -5.22 -6.45 2.13
N TYR A 80 -5.36 -5.64 3.17
CA TYR A 80 -4.41 -4.57 3.43
C TYR A 80 -3.05 -5.16 3.82
N LYS A 81 -1.99 -4.64 3.23
CA LYS A 81 -0.61 -5.01 3.53
C LYS A 81 0.26 -3.76 3.62
N LEU A 82 1.18 -3.76 4.58
CA LEU A 82 2.29 -2.81 4.61
C LEU A 82 3.22 -3.09 3.42
N ILE A 83 3.99 -2.09 2.96
CA ILE A 83 4.92 -2.24 1.82
C ILE A 83 5.85 -3.44 2.04
N CYS A 84 6.43 -3.59 3.24
CA CYS A 84 7.31 -4.71 3.57
C CYS A 84 6.64 -6.10 3.50
N GLN A 85 5.31 -6.17 3.50
CA GLN A 85 4.51 -7.41 3.50
C GLN A 85 3.94 -7.76 2.12
N LEU A 86 4.10 -6.90 1.13
CA LEU A 86 3.64 -7.14 -0.23
C LEU A 86 4.35 -8.37 -0.82
N ASN A 87 3.59 -9.18 -1.54
CA ASN A 87 4.13 -10.32 -2.27
C ASN A 87 4.50 -9.93 -3.71
N ASN A 88 3.85 -8.88 -4.24
CA ASN A 88 4.25 -8.30 -5.52
C ASN A 88 5.56 -7.52 -5.35
N GLU A 89 6.69 -8.17 -5.64
CA GLU A 89 8.02 -7.58 -5.47
C GLU A 89 8.23 -6.33 -6.34
N ARG A 90 7.65 -6.25 -7.53
CA ARG A 90 7.78 -5.04 -8.37
C ARG A 90 7.12 -3.83 -7.73
N VAL A 91 5.89 -4.00 -7.25
CA VAL A 91 5.16 -2.92 -6.57
C VAL A 91 5.80 -2.60 -5.23
N LYS A 92 6.28 -3.62 -4.51
CA LYS A 92 7.02 -3.44 -3.26
C LYS A 92 8.25 -2.57 -3.47
N GLN A 93 9.09 -2.86 -4.46
CA GLN A 93 10.27 -2.05 -4.76
C GLN A 93 9.89 -0.63 -5.16
N LEU A 94 8.90 -0.46 -6.04
CA LEU A 94 8.42 0.86 -6.44
C LEU A 94 7.98 1.70 -5.23
N MET A 95 7.11 1.15 -4.39
CA MET A 95 6.60 1.84 -3.21
C MET A 95 7.69 2.08 -2.15
N LEU A 96 8.64 1.16 -2.02
CA LEU A 96 9.78 1.28 -1.12
C LEU A 96 10.64 2.48 -1.53
N THR A 97 11.01 2.57 -2.82
CA THR A 97 11.80 3.68 -3.35
C THR A 97 11.12 5.02 -3.12
N ASP A 98 9.84 5.15 -3.48
CA ASP A 98 9.07 6.38 -3.28
C ASP A 98 9.03 6.79 -1.80
N THR A 99 8.82 5.80 -0.91
CA THR A 99 8.70 6.04 0.53
C THR A 99 10.04 6.45 1.16
N LEU A 100 11.15 5.83 0.73
CA LEU A 100 12.49 6.19 1.20
C LEU A 100 12.88 7.59 0.74
N GLN A 101 12.64 7.93 -0.52
CA GLN A 101 12.89 9.28 -1.05
C GLN A 101 12.09 10.33 -0.27
N TYR A 102 10.81 10.04 0.00
CA TYR A 102 9.97 10.92 0.78
C TYR A 102 10.48 11.08 2.22
N LEU A 103 10.88 9.98 2.88
CA LEU A 103 11.40 10.00 4.23
C LEU A 103 12.72 10.76 4.35
N GLN A 104 13.64 10.57 3.40
CA GLN A 104 14.90 11.33 3.32
C GLN A 104 14.59 12.83 3.21
N ARG A 105 13.70 13.19 2.28
CA ARG A 105 13.29 14.59 2.10
C ARG A 105 12.62 15.17 3.34
N LEU A 106 11.81 14.37 4.03
CA LEU A 106 11.18 14.76 5.28
C LEU A 106 12.22 15.04 6.37
N CYS A 107 13.27 14.22 6.47
CA CYS A 107 14.37 14.45 7.41
C CYS A 107 15.16 15.72 7.08
N GLU A 108 15.50 15.95 5.80
CA GLU A 108 16.19 17.17 5.35
C GLU A 108 15.41 18.45 5.70
N LEU A 109 14.10 18.44 5.49
CA LEU A 109 13.24 19.60 5.77
C LEU A 109 13.08 19.90 7.27
N ASN A 110 13.34 18.91 8.13
CA ASN A 110 13.22 19.03 9.58
C ASN A 110 14.59 18.94 10.28
N ASP A 111 15.68 19.16 9.53
CA ASP A 111 17.03 19.09 10.09
C ASP A 111 17.19 20.12 11.23
N GLY A 112 17.78 19.67 12.34
CA GLY A 112 17.90 20.45 13.57
C GLY A 112 16.61 20.65 14.39
N PHE A 113 15.44 20.18 13.94
CA PHE A 113 14.17 20.37 14.68
C PHE A 113 13.21 19.17 14.62
N VAL A 114 13.27 18.31 15.64
CA VAL A 114 12.40 17.13 15.73
C VAL A 114 11.04 17.49 16.38
N THR A 115 10.06 17.84 15.56
CA THR A 115 8.69 18.07 16.05
C THR A 115 7.95 16.75 16.31
N PRO A 116 6.94 16.74 17.21
CA PRO A 116 6.06 15.58 17.39
C PRO A 116 5.34 15.17 16.09
N THR A 117 4.97 16.13 15.24
CA THR A 117 4.32 15.89 13.95
C THR A 117 5.26 15.18 12.99
N PHE A 118 6.49 15.69 12.82
CA PHE A 118 7.52 15.05 12.01
C PHE A 118 7.81 13.63 12.50
N LYS A 119 8.05 13.45 13.79
CA LYS A 119 8.31 12.12 14.37
C LYS A 119 7.17 11.15 14.09
N LYS A 120 5.91 11.58 14.27
CA LYS A 120 4.74 10.74 14.00
C LYS A 120 4.66 10.32 12.53
N GLU A 121 4.90 11.24 11.62
CA GLU A 121 4.87 10.97 10.18
C GLU A 121 6.00 10.03 9.76
N ALA A 122 7.24 10.32 10.15
CA ALA A 122 8.38 9.47 9.87
C ALA A 122 8.19 8.03 10.41
N LEU A 123 7.64 7.88 11.62
CA LEU A 123 7.35 6.57 12.20
C LEU A 123 6.27 5.78 11.42
N VAL A 124 5.29 6.47 10.81
CA VAL A 124 4.32 5.80 9.93
C VAL A 124 5.00 5.23 8.69
N LEU A 125 5.92 5.98 8.08
CA LEU A 125 6.69 5.54 6.91
C LEU A 125 7.59 4.35 7.27
N VAL A 126 8.34 4.46 8.38
CA VAL A 126 9.22 3.40 8.90
C VAL A 126 8.45 2.11 9.15
N ARG A 127 7.27 2.20 9.76
CA ARG A 127 6.42 1.03 10.00
C ARG A 127 6.01 0.35 8.69
N ASP A 128 5.76 1.13 7.65
CA ASP A 128 5.30 0.62 6.36
C ASP A 128 6.41 -0.15 5.61
N ILE A 129 7.63 0.39 5.63
CA ILE A 129 8.78 -0.21 4.95
C ILE A 129 9.62 -1.15 5.81
N SER A 130 9.41 -1.15 7.14
CA SER A 130 10.20 -1.82 8.18
C SER A 130 11.57 -1.19 8.45
N VAL A 131 12.07 -1.36 9.69
CA VAL A 131 13.41 -0.89 10.11
C VAL A 131 14.53 -1.53 9.30
N LYS A 132 14.36 -2.81 8.92
CA LYS A 132 15.37 -3.55 8.14
C LYS A 132 15.67 -2.92 6.78
N GLU A 133 14.64 -2.38 6.12
CA GLU A 133 14.85 -1.71 4.82
C GLU A 133 15.53 -0.35 4.99
N LEU A 134 15.33 0.35 6.13
CA LEU A 134 16.06 1.59 6.42
C LEU A 134 17.56 1.35 6.61
N GLU A 135 17.90 0.30 7.38
CA GLU A 135 19.29 -0.08 7.63
C GLU A 135 20.00 -0.47 6.34
N LYS A 136 19.32 -1.26 5.50
CA LYS A 136 19.84 -1.69 4.20
C LYS A 136 20.17 -0.51 3.27
N GLU A 137 19.32 0.51 3.26
CA GLU A 137 19.45 1.69 2.39
C GLU A 137 20.21 2.84 3.08
N ASN A 138 20.80 2.59 4.26
CA ASN A 138 21.56 3.55 5.07
C ASN A 138 20.83 4.88 5.35
N VAL A 139 19.51 4.82 5.56
CA VAL A 139 18.72 6.00 5.93
C VAL A 139 18.78 6.21 7.44
N ILE A 140 19.36 7.33 7.86
CA ILE A 140 19.51 7.69 9.28
C ILE A 140 18.39 8.66 9.67
N LEU A 141 17.62 8.31 10.70
CA LEU A 141 16.66 9.24 11.31
C LEU A 141 17.35 10.11 12.37
N PRO A 142 16.93 11.38 12.53
CA PRO A 142 17.48 12.27 13.56
C PRO A 142 16.96 11.97 14.98
N PHE A 143 16.36 10.79 15.21
CA PHE A 143 15.83 10.34 16.49
C PHE A 143 15.87 8.81 16.59
N SER A 144 15.85 8.29 17.82
CA SER A 144 15.87 6.84 18.08
C SER A 144 14.54 6.17 17.73
N ILE A 145 14.65 4.95 17.20
CA ILE A 145 13.53 4.08 16.83
C ILE A 145 13.59 2.83 17.70
N ASP A 146 12.44 2.34 18.17
CA ASP A 146 12.36 1.01 18.79
C ASP A 146 12.26 -0.07 17.71
N ASP A 147 13.01 -1.17 17.84
CA ASP A 147 13.01 -2.28 16.88
C ASP A 147 11.64 -2.96 16.72
N ASN A 148 10.72 -2.75 17.66
CA ASN A 148 9.39 -3.37 17.71
C ASN A 148 8.27 -2.56 17.01
N LEU A 149 8.59 -1.61 16.13
CA LEU A 149 7.58 -0.74 15.50
C LEU A 149 6.50 -1.46 14.68
N ILE A 150 6.71 -2.72 14.29
CA ILE A 150 5.67 -3.54 13.65
C ILE A 150 4.74 -4.13 14.72
N GLN A 151 4.04 -3.28 15.47
CA GLN A 151 2.92 -3.71 16.29
C GLN A 151 1.61 -3.46 15.54
N PHE A 152 0.97 -4.55 15.12
CA PHE A 152 -0.41 -4.54 14.64
C PHE A 152 -1.35 -4.25 15.81
N ASN A 153 -1.91 -3.04 15.86
CA ASN A 153 -3.21 -2.84 16.52
C ASN A 153 -4.30 -2.96 15.46
N ARG A 154 -4.82 -4.19 15.30
CA ARG A 154 -6.09 -4.45 14.61
C ARG A 154 -7.23 -3.90 15.46
N LYS A 155 -8.04 -3.01 14.87
CA LYS A 155 -9.51 -2.98 15.00
C LYS A 155 -10.05 -2.01 13.93
N PHE A 156 -10.38 -2.55 12.75
CA PHE A 156 -11.38 -1.94 11.90
C PHE A 156 -12.68 -2.69 12.21
N ALA A 157 -13.59 -2.00 12.90
CA ALA A 157 -14.99 -2.37 13.06
C ALA A 157 -15.80 -1.63 12.00
#